data_AF-A0AAN8GIK6-F1
#
_entry.id   AF-A0AAN8GIK6-F1
#
_cell.length_a   1.000
_cell.length_b   1.000
_cell.length_c   1.000
_cell.angle_alpha   90.00
_cell.angle_beta   90.00
_cell.angle_gamma   90.00
#
_symmetry.space_group_name_H-M   'P 1'
#
loop_
_entity.id
_entity.type
_entity.pdbx_description
1 polymer ?
#
loop_
_entity_poly.entity_id
_entity_poly.type
_entity_poly.pdbx_seq_one_letter_code
_entity_poly.pdbx_strand_id
1 'polypeptide(L)'
;MGDDNKLNPTDWGWELCGETLFPRRMDTPLTPPHLLKVVRCTCKGECATKKCSCRRYGLECTNVCASCKGETCANSSSPVVLDEDELEETVWMDL
;
A
#
# COMPACT_ATOMS: atom_id res chain seq x y z
N MET A 1 -29.62 -31.00 14.72
CA MET A 1 -28.24 -30.77 14.28
C MET A 1 -28.16 -29.29 13.95
N GLY A 2 -27.58 -28.51 14.86
CA GLY A 2 -27.49 -27.06 14.71
C GLY A 2 -26.38 -26.72 13.72
N ASP A 3 -26.69 -25.88 12.74
CA ASP A 3 -25.70 -25.20 11.90
C ASP A 3 -25.02 -24.12 12.74
N ASP A 4 -24.19 -24.53 13.70
CA ASP A 4 -23.55 -23.65 14.68
C ASP A 4 -22.36 -22.86 14.10
N ASN A 5 -22.25 -22.78 12.76
CA ASN A 5 -21.14 -22.10 12.08
C ASN A 5 -21.57 -21.17 10.93
N LYS A 6 -22.79 -20.63 11.00
CA LYS A 6 -23.28 -19.70 9.98
C LYS A 6 -22.73 -18.29 10.25
N LEU A 7 -21.59 -17.96 9.66
CA LEU A 7 -21.06 -16.58 9.67
C LEU A 7 -22.13 -15.64 9.09
N ASN A 8 -22.46 -14.59 9.83
CA ASN A 8 -23.40 -13.58 9.37
C ASN A 8 -22.67 -12.56 8.50
N PRO A 9 -23.01 -12.41 7.19
CA PRO A 9 -22.30 -11.50 6.29
C PRO A 9 -22.27 -10.05 6.77
N THR A 10 -23.26 -9.60 7.55
CA THR A 10 -23.30 -8.23 8.07
C THR A 10 -22.21 -7.92 9.08
N ASP A 11 -21.61 -8.97 9.68
CA ASP A 11 -20.47 -8.85 10.59
C ASP A 11 -19.14 -8.72 9.82
N TRP A 12 -19.14 -8.96 8.50
CA TRP A 12 -17.94 -9.05 7.65
C TRP A 12 -17.99 -8.11 6.44
N GLY A 13 -18.45 -6.88 6.65
CA GLY A 13 -18.36 -5.83 5.63
C GLY A 13 -19.43 -5.91 4.54
N TRP A 14 -20.54 -6.63 4.77
CA TRP A 14 -21.73 -6.56 3.93
C TRP A 14 -22.84 -5.74 4.61
N GLU A 15 -23.69 -5.14 3.80
CA GLU A 15 -24.92 -4.47 4.21
C GLU A 15 -26.12 -5.15 3.53
N LEU A 16 -27.18 -5.41 4.31
CA LEU A 16 -28.42 -5.98 3.77
C LEU A 16 -29.35 -4.84 3.37
N CYS A 17 -29.65 -4.75 2.07
CA CYS A 17 -30.56 -3.76 1.50
C CYS A 17 -31.75 -4.49 0.88
N GLY A 18 -32.86 -4.54 1.62
CA GLY A 18 -34.01 -5.38 1.27
C GLY A 18 -33.64 -6.86 1.43
N GLU A 19 -33.70 -7.62 0.33
CA GLU A 19 -33.35 -9.04 0.30
C GLU A 19 -31.94 -9.31 -0.28
N THR A 20 -31.18 -8.25 -0.59
CA THR A 20 -29.89 -8.34 -1.28
C THR A 20 -28.75 -7.82 -0.41
N LEU A 21 -27.63 -8.55 -0.39
CA LEU A 21 -26.40 -8.12 0.25
C LEU A 21 -25.56 -7.27 -0.71
N PHE A 22 -25.08 -6.13 -0.22
CA PHE A 22 -24.12 -5.29 -0.92
C PHE A 22 -22.82 -5.19 -0.11
N PRO A 23 -21.65 -5.05 -0.77
CA PRO A 23 -20.44 -4.68 -0.07
C PRO A 23 -20.65 -3.32 0.61
N ARG A 24 -20.37 -3.24 1.90
CA ARG A 24 -20.41 -1.98 2.64
C ARG A 24 -19.37 -1.06 2.03
N ARG A 25 -19.83 0.06 1.48
CA ARG A 25 -18.94 1.08 0.95
C ARG A 25 -18.28 1.81 2.11
N MET A 26 -17.01 2.17 1.96
CA MET A 26 -16.38 3.07 2.89
C MET A 26 -16.88 4.49 2.65
N ASP A 27 -17.31 5.15 3.72
CA ASP A 27 -17.66 6.57 3.72
C ASP A 27 -16.42 7.48 3.85
N THR A 28 -15.28 6.87 4.15
CA THR A 28 -13.99 7.56 4.29
C THR A 28 -13.04 7.19 3.16
N PRO A 29 -12.18 8.12 2.70
CA PRO A 29 -11.16 7.81 1.72
C PRO A 29 -10.20 6.75 2.27
N LEU A 30 -9.85 5.76 1.43
CA LEU A 30 -8.88 4.70 1.73
C LEU A 30 -7.53 5.21 2.22
N THR A 31 -7.16 6.43 1.81
CA THR A 31 -5.86 7.03 2.15
C THR A 31 -5.95 8.55 2.07
N PRO A 32 -5.14 9.30 2.86
CA PRO A 32 -5.03 10.74 2.73
C PRO A 32 -4.86 11.21 1.28
N PRO A 33 -5.58 12.25 0.81
CA PRO A 33 -5.58 12.67 -0.61
C PRO A 33 -4.21 13.02 -1.20
N HIS A 34 -3.23 13.35 -0.36
CA HIS A 34 -1.87 13.64 -0.79
C HIS A 34 -1.08 12.39 -1.18
N LEU A 35 -1.40 11.23 -0.60
CA LEU A 35 -0.79 9.94 -0.93
C LEU A 35 -1.28 9.43 -2.30
N LEU A 36 -2.57 9.61 -2.62
CA LEU A 36 -3.11 9.25 -3.95
C LEU A 36 -2.46 10.03 -5.10
N LYS A 37 -1.95 11.23 -4.83
CA LYS A 37 -1.39 12.11 -5.87
C LYS A 37 0.03 11.76 -6.26
N VAL A 38 0.75 10.97 -5.47
CA VAL A 38 2.18 10.72 -5.68
C VAL A 38 2.51 9.26 -5.58
N VAL A 39 2.34 8.57 -6.71
CA VAL A 39 2.82 7.19 -6.90
C VAL A 39 4.27 7.19 -7.41
N ARG A 40 4.67 8.21 -8.17
CA ARG A 40 6.00 8.29 -8.80
C ARG A 40 6.50 9.72 -8.96
N CYS A 41 7.81 9.94 -8.83
CA CYS A 41 8.43 11.21 -9.20
C CYS A 41 8.77 11.25 -10.70
N THR A 42 8.88 12.47 -11.25
CA THR A 42 9.40 12.73 -12.60
C THR A 42 10.81 13.33 -12.59
N CYS A 43 11.50 13.19 -11.46
CA CYS A 43 12.86 13.70 -11.30
C CYS A 43 13.81 13.04 -12.29
N LYS A 44 14.65 13.87 -12.92
CA LYS A 44 15.75 13.45 -13.80
C LYS A 44 17.07 13.22 -13.05
N GLY A 45 17.10 13.44 -11.73
CA GLY A 45 18.33 13.48 -10.94
C GLY A 45 18.15 12.92 -9.53
N GLU A 46 19.06 13.31 -8.65
CA GLU A 46 19.39 12.66 -7.38
C GLU A 46 18.27 12.60 -6.32
N CYS A 47 17.11 13.21 -6.53
CA CYS A 47 16.00 13.22 -5.55
C CYS A 47 16.40 13.64 -4.11
N ALA A 48 17.50 14.38 -3.96
CA ALA A 48 18.08 14.76 -2.67
C ALA A 48 17.29 15.84 -1.91
N THR A 49 16.33 16.51 -2.57
CA THR A 49 15.58 17.64 -2.00
C THR A 49 14.07 17.44 -2.16
N LYS A 50 13.28 18.28 -1.48
CA LYS A 50 11.81 18.31 -1.59
C LYS A 50 11.28 18.76 -2.97
N LYS A 51 12.16 18.96 -3.97
CA LYS A 51 11.79 19.02 -5.38
C LYS A 51 11.32 17.65 -5.91
N CYS A 52 11.79 16.56 -5.31
CA CYS A 52 11.22 15.23 -5.55
C CYS A 52 9.86 15.13 -4.86
N SER A 53 8.82 14.80 -5.64
CA SER A 53 7.48 14.63 -5.11
C SER A 53 7.42 13.48 -4.10
N CYS A 54 8.07 12.33 -4.37
CA CYS A 54 8.14 11.22 -3.42
C CYS A 54 8.68 11.72 -2.06
N ARG A 55 9.87 12.32 -2.06
CA ARG A 55 10.49 12.86 -0.84
C ARG A 55 9.66 13.95 -0.15
N ARG A 56 9.01 14.82 -0.93
CA ARG A 56 8.15 15.89 -0.40
C ARG A 56 6.98 15.34 0.42
N TYR A 57 6.44 14.19 0.02
CA TYR A 57 5.35 13.51 0.71
C TYR A 57 5.82 12.36 1.62
N GLY A 58 7.13 12.29 1.90
CA GLY A 58 7.69 11.27 2.79
C GLY A 58 7.74 9.86 2.21
N LEU A 59 7.65 9.73 0.90
CA LEU A 59 7.76 8.45 0.19
C LEU A 59 9.18 8.26 -0.37
N GLU A 60 9.64 7.01 -0.34
CA GLU A 60 10.85 6.61 -1.05
C GLU A 60 10.58 6.50 -2.57
N CYS A 61 11.62 6.68 -3.36
CA CYS A 61 11.58 6.43 -4.79
C CYS A 61 11.63 4.92 -5.02
N THR A 62 10.70 4.43 -5.83
CA THR A 62 10.62 3.03 -6.26
C THR A 62 10.89 2.90 -7.76
N ASN A 63 10.92 1.67 -8.27
CA ASN A 63 11.12 1.33 -9.68
C ASN A 63 10.14 2.02 -10.66
N VAL A 64 8.96 2.48 -10.21
CA VAL A 64 8.00 3.21 -11.04
C VAL A 64 8.38 4.69 -11.27
N CYS A 65 9.35 5.23 -10.51
CA CYS A 65 9.85 6.59 -10.71
C CYS A 65 10.51 6.77 -12.08
N ALA A 66 10.27 7.92 -12.72
CA ALA A 66 10.52 8.08 -14.15
C ALA A 66 11.98 7.84 -14.58
N SER A 67 12.94 8.51 -13.93
CA SER A 67 14.36 8.39 -14.30
C SER A 67 15.18 7.64 -13.26
N CYS A 68 14.96 7.92 -11.97
CA CYS A 68 15.80 7.33 -10.93
C CYS A 68 15.51 5.85 -10.64
N LYS A 69 14.26 5.42 -10.92
CA LYS A 69 13.74 4.07 -10.64
C LYS A 69 14.01 3.56 -9.21
N GLY A 70 14.21 4.47 -8.25
CA GLY A 70 14.55 4.06 -6.88
C GLY A 70 15.89 3.34 -6.75
N GLU A 71 16.79 3.48 -7.71
CA GLU A 71 18.11 2.81 -7.69
C GLU A 71 19.25 3.82 -7.78
N THR A 72 19.04 4.92 -8.51
CA THR A 72 20.11 5.86 -8.87
C THR A 72 19.98 7.23 -8.19
N CYS A 73 19.02 7.38 -7.27
CA CYS A 73 18.82 8.64 -6.55
C CYS A 73 18.99 8.47 -5.04
N ALA A 74 19.32 9.57 -4.35
CA ALA A 74 19.47 9.65 -2.91
C ALA A 74 18.14 9.54 -2.12
N ASN A 75 17.04 9.15 -2.77
CA ASN A 75 15.75 8.88 -2.13
C ASN A 75 15.30 7.44 -2.40
N SER A 76 16.19 6.56 -2.84
CA SER A 76 15.94 5.12 -2.92
C SER A 76 15.88 4.51 -1.54
N SER A 77 15.04 3.49 -1.36
CA SER A 77 15.21 2.53 -0.27
C SER A 77 16.61 1.91 -0.39
N SER A 78 17.34 1.76 0.71
CA SER A 78 18.43 0.78 0.72
C SER A 78 17.84 -0.58 0.36
N PRO A 79 18.53 -1.45 -0.41
CA PRO A 79 18.09 -2.83 -0.52
C PRO A 79 17.93 -3.35 0.91
N VAL A 80 16.72 -3.82 1.24
CA VAL A 80 16.53 -4.61 2.45
C VAL A 80 17.35 -5.85 2.17
N VAL A 81 18.54 -5.93 2.75
CA VAL A 81 19.35 -7.15 2.71
C VAL A 81 18.70 -8.07 3.72
N LEU A 82 17.56 -8.63 3.33
CA LEU A 82 16.96 -9.74 4.06
C LEU A 82 17.87 -10.92 3.76
N ASP A 83 18.45 -11.51 4.80
CA ASP A 83 19.03 -12.83 4.61
C ASP A 83 17.91 -13.79 4.15
N GLU A 84 18.30 -14.85 3.43
CA GLU A 84 17.32 -15.81 2.90
C GLU A 84 16.47 -16.44 4.02
N ASP A 85 16.95 -16.40 5.27
CA ASP A 85 16.29 -16.94 6.46
C ASP A 85 15.19 -15.99 7.01
N GLU A 86 15.35 -14.66 6.92
CA GLU A 86 14.42 -13.61 7.38
C GLU A 86 13.27 -13.39 6.38
N LEU A 87 13.49 -13.74 5.10
CA LEU A 87 12.47 -13.77 4.04
C LEU A 87 11.39 -14.83 4.26
N GLU A 88 11.74 -15.98 4.85
CA GLU A 88 10.74 -17.00 5.16
C GLU A 88 9.85 -16.52 6.31
N GLU A 89 10.40 -16.02 7.43
CA GLU A 89 9.62 -15.54 8.58
C GLU A 89 8.64 -14.42 8.22
N THR A 90 9.03 -13.48 7.35
CA THR A 90 8.16 -12.36 6.96
C THR A 90 6.97 -12.80 6.10
N VAL A 91 7.16 -13.78 5.21
CA VAL A 91 6.08 -14.28 4.34
C VAL A 91 5.02 -15.07 5.13
N TRP A 92 5.40 -15.73 6.22
CA TRP A 92 4.46 -16.44 7.10
C TRP A 92 3.67 -15.52 8.03
N MET A 93 4.20 -14.34 8.39
CA MET A 93 3.51 -13.36 9.25
C MET A 93 2.39 -12.59 8.53
N ASP A 94 2.41 -12.58 7.20
CA ASP A 94 1.40 -11.93 6.35
C ASP A 94 0.27 -12.87 5.89
N LEU A 95 0.21 -14.11 6.42
CA LEU A 95 -0.84 -15.11 6.13
C LEU A 95 -1.78 -15.38 7.33
#